data_AF-A0A5U3IV55-F1
#
_entry.id   AF-A0A5U3IV55-F1
#
_cell.length_a   1.000
_cell.length_b   1.000
_cell.length_c   1.000
_cell.angle_alpha   90.00
_cell.angle_beta   90.00
_cell.angle_gamma   90.00
#
_symmetry.space_group_name_H-M   'P 1'
#
loop_
_entity.id
_entity.type
_entity.pdbx_description
1 polymer ?
#
loop_
_entity_poly.entity_id
_entity_poly.type
_entity_poly.pdbx_seq_one_letter_code
_entity_poly.pdbx_strand_id
1 'polypeptide(L)' 'MNAKEFNRRYKVGSCFIHQPNRVLRGGPVVRTVGAANDFKCGVIVEINVEPYFVRINTLIPAM' A
#
# COMPACT_ATOMS: atom_id res chain seq x y z
N MET A 1 7.78 -7.25 5.48
CA MET A 1 7.40 -6.06 6.26
C MET A 1 6.05 -6.31 6.90
N ASN A 2 5.93 -6.08 8.21
CA ASN A 2 4.65 -6.12 8.95
C ASN A 2 4.02 -4.70 9.01
N ALA A 3 2.82 -4.56 9.58
CA ALA A 3 2.15 -3.26 9.68
C ALA A 3 2.97 -2.22 10.47
N LYS A 4 3.57 -2.64 11.59
CA LYS A 4 4.37 -1.75 12.46
C LYS A 4 5.56 -1.14 11.72
N GLU A 5 6.30 -1.97 10.98
CA GLU A 5 7.44 -1.53 10.18
C GLU A 5 6.99 -0.65 9.00
N PHE A 6 5.88 -0.99 8.33
CA PHE A 6 5.29 -0.16 7.28
C PHE A 6 4.94 1.23 7.78
N ASN A 7 4.18 1.32 8.88
CA ASN A 7 3.73 2.60 9.46
C ASN A 7 4.89 3.43 10.04
N ARG A 8 6.01 2.79 10.43
CA ARG A 8 7.24 3.50 10.81
C ARG A 8 7.91 4.14 9.61
N ARG A 9 7.94 3.44 8.47
CA ARG A 9 8.63 3.86 7.24
C ARG A 9 7.81 4.83 6.40
N TYR A 10 6.50 4.64 6.32
CA TYR A 10 5.59 5.42 5.49
C TYR A 10 4.48 6.00 6.35
N LYS A 11 4.31 7.33 6.29
CA LYS A 11 3.24 8.01 7.01
C LYS A 11 1.94 7.92 6.21
N VAL A 12 0.83 8.16 6.90
CA VAL A 12 -0.44 8.39 6.22
C VAL A 12 -0.27 9.57 5.25
N GLY A 13 -0.74 9.39 4.02
CA GLY A 13 -0.57 10.34 2.93
C GLY A 13 0.62 10.05 1.99
N SER A 14 1.48 9.07 2.30
CA SER A 14 2.58 8.62 1.44
C SER A 14 2.07 8.08 0.10
N CYS A 15 2.80 8.35 -0.98
CA CYS A 15 2.46 7.98 -2.34
C CYS A 15 3.06 6.62 -2.73
N PHE A 16 2.30 5.83 -3.48
CA PHE A 16 2.71 4.53 -4.01
C PHE A 16 2.16 4.33 -5.40
N ILE A 17 2.78 3.44 -6.18
CA ILE A 17 2.19 2.86 -7.38
C ILE A 17 1.47 1.59 -6.94
N HIS A 18 0.15 1.52 -7.19
CA HIS A 18 -0.59 0.29 -6.95
C HIS A 18 -0.43 -0.66 -8.15
N GLN A 19 0.28 -1.76 -7.94
CA GLN A 19 0.63 -2.75 -8.95
C GLN A 19 0.31 -4.16 -8.42
N PRO A 20 -0.94 -4.66 -8.60
CA PRO A 20 -1.34 -5.98 -8.12
C PRO A 20 -0.61 -7.12 -8.83
N ASN A 21 -0.22 -6.91 -10.10
CA ASN A 21 0.59 -7.85 -10.86
C ASN A 21 1.99 -7.27 -11.12
N ARG A 22 2.99 -7.82 -10.44
CA ARG A 22 4.39 -7.37 -10.56
C ARG A 22 4.99 -7.54 -11.96
N VAL A 23 4.42 -8.41 -12.81
CA VAL A 23 4.88 -8.64 -14.18
C VAL A 23 4.49 -7.48 -15.10
N LEU A 24 3.35 -6.84 -14.85
CA LEU A 24 2.87 -5.72 -15.65
C LEU A 24 3.52 -4.43 -15.16
N ARG A 25 4.18 -3.67 -16.04
CA ARG A 25 4.79 -2.38 -15.66
C ARG A 25 3.73 -1.29 -15.55
N GLY A 26 3.80 -0.51 -14.47
CA GLY A 26 2.94 0.64 -14.24
C GLY A 26 1.77 0.34 -13.31
N GLY A 27 1.02 1.39 -12.99
CA GLY A 27 -0.14 1.34 -12.09
C GLY A 27 -0.55 2.76 -11.70
N PRO A 28 -1.78 2.95 -11.19
CA PRO A 28 -2.19 4.26 -10.70
C PRO A 28 -1.34 4.66 -9.50
N VAL A 29 -1.03 5.95 -9.41
CA VAL A 29 -0.45 6.54 -8.20
C VAL A 29 -1.56 6.69 -7.18
N VAL A 30 -1.33 6.14 -5.99
CA VAL A 30 -2.27 6.10 -4.87
C VAL A 30 -1.62 6.69 -3.63
N ARG A 31 -2.43 7.15 -2.69
CA ARG A 31 -1.98 7.68 -1.40
C ARG A 31 -2.60 6.88 -0.28
N THR A 32 -1.83 6.61 0.77
CA THR A 32 -2.37 5.99 1.98
C THR A 32 -3.31 6.96 2.70
N VAL A 33 -4.48 6.49 3.10
CA VAL A 33 -5.49 7.28 3.83
C VAL A 33 -5.51 6.91 5.31
N GLY A 34 -5.09 5.69 5.64
CA GLY A 34 -5.01 5.18 7.00
C GLY A 34 -3.70 4.46 7.29
N ALA A 35 -3.52 4.07 8.55
CA ALA A 35 -2.44 3.19 8.96
C ALA A 35 -2.65 1.78 8.39
N ALA A 36 -1.55 1.10 8.06
CA ALA A 36 -1.59 -0.32 7.72
C ALA A 36 -1.89 -1.16 8.97
N ASN A 37 -2.58 -2.29 8.79
CA ASN A 37 -2.92 -3.23 9.85
C ASN A 37 -2.60 -4.67 9.43
N ASP A 38 -2.23 -5.51 10.40
CA ASP A 38 -1.95 -6.93 10.19
C ASP A 38 -3.27 -7.72 10.22
N PHE A 39 -3.52 -8.50 9.16
CA PHE A 39 -4.64 -9.43 9.05
C PHE A 39 -4.14 -10.85 8.80
N LYS A 40 -5.00 -11.86 9.00
CA LYS A 40 -4.69 -13.27 8.70
C LYS A 40 -4.21 -13.49 7.26
N CYS A 41 -4.67 -12.66 6.33
CA CYS A 41 -4.34 -12.74 4.91
C CYS A 41 -3.14 -11.87 4.50
N GLY A 42 -2.50 -11.15 5.43
CA GLY A 42 -1.37 -10.26 5.17
C GLY A 42 -1.61 -8.86 5.73
N VAL A 43 -0.72 -7.93 5.36
CA VAL A 43 -0.79 -6.53 5.82
C VAL A 43 -1.56 -5.71 4.81
N ILE A 44 -2.61 -5.04 5.26
CA ILE A 44 -3.52 -4.25 4.42
C ILE A 44 -3.44 -2.79 4.83
N VAL A 45 -3.48 -1.89 3.85
CA VAL A 45 -3.55 -0.45 4.04
C VAL A 45 -4.69 0.14 3.21
N GLU A 46 -5.29 1.21 3.73
CA GLU A 46 -6.31 1.98 3.03
C GLU A 46 -5.67 2.99 2.07
N ILE A 47 -6.20 3.10 0.86
CA ILE A 47 -5.76 4.00 -0.20
C ILE A 47 -6.92 4.86 -0.74
N ASN A 48 -6.58 5.99 -1.36
CA ASN A 48 -7.54 7.01 -1.80
C ASN A 48 -8.32 6.69 -3.09
N VAL A 49 -8.08 5.54 -3.72
CA VAL A 49 -8.73 5.11 -4.96
C VAL A 49 -9.15 3.65 -4.85
N GLU A 50 -10.10 3.22 -5.67
CA GLU A 50 -10.51 1.82 -5.74
C GLU A 50 -9.30 0.89 -5.97
N PRO A 51 -9.18 -0.23 -5.22
CA PRO A 51 -10.22 -0.87 -4.39
C PRO A 51 -10.31 -0.41 -2.93
N TYR A 52 -9.73 0.75 -2.58
CA TYR A 52 -9.64 1.35 -1.24
C TYR A 52 -8.82 0.59 -0.22
N PHE A 53 -8.79 -0.75 -0.25
CA PHE A 53 -7.97 -1.56 0.64
C PHE A 53 -7.10 -2.50 -0.16
N VAL A 54 -5.79 -2.38 0.02
CA VAL A 54 -4.81 -3.17 -0.76
C VAL A 54 -3.75 -3.76 0.16
N ARG A 55 -3.15 -4.87 -0.26
CA ARG A 55 -2.02 -5.46 0.46
C ARG A 55 -0.78 -4.62 0.19
N ILE A 56 0.04 -4.40 1.22
CA ILE A 56 1.27 -3.59 1.07
C ILE A 56 2.26 -4.17 0.05
N ASN A 57 2.18 -5.46 -0.28
CA ASN A 57 3.08 -6.12 -1.23
C ASN A 57 2.71 -5.84 -2.70
N THR A 58 1.52 -5.27 -2.96
CA THR A 58 1.09 -4.73 -4.26
C THR A 58 1.42 -3.26 -4.42
N LEU A 59 2.03 -2.62 -3.41
CA LEU A 59 2.44 -1.23 -3.45
C LEU A 59 3.95 -1.12 -3.73
N ILE A 60 4.29 -0.22 -4.64
CA ILE A 60 5.68 0.15 -4.93
C ILE A 60 5.86 1.62 -4.49
N PRO A 61 6.83 1.93 -3.61
CA PRO A 61 7.07 3.32 -3.17
C PRO A 61 7.32 4.24 -4.37
N ALA A 62 6.54 5.31 -4.48
CA ALA A 62 6.71 6.33 -5.51
C ALA A 62 7.61 7.44 -4.95
N MET A 63 8.92 7.18 -4.93
CA MET A 63 10.02 8.03 -4.43
C MET A 63 9.91 8.53 -2.98
#